data_AF-A0A1B2Z1A1-F1
#
_entry.id   AF-A0A1B2Z1A1-F1
#
_cell.length_a   1.000
_cell.length_b   1.000
_cell.length_c   1.000
_cell.angle_alpha   90.00
_cell.angle_beta   90.00
_cell.angle_gamma   90.00
#
_symmetry.space_group_name_H-M   'P 1'
#
loop_
_entity.id
_entity.type
_entity.pdbx_description
1 polymer ?
#
loop_
_entity_poly.entity_id
_entity_poly.type
_entity_poly.pdbx_seq_one_letter_code
_entity_poly.pdbx_strand_id
1 'polypeptide(L)' 'RLLPNGKLVVIFSNLAQITKATTSHPIEKELASGGRFQLEKCLKRDVKKASDKTKRDQHWRDSEKVELWVLRHS' A
#
# COMPACT_ATOMS: atom_id res chain seq x y z
N ARG A 1 -13.34 -10.54 -14.38
CA ARG A 1 -12.45 -9.85 -15.34
C ARG A 1 -12.87 -8.38 -15.38
N LEU A 2 -11.93 -7.43 -15.35
CA LEU A 2 -12.28 -6.02 -15.45
C LEU A 2 -12.84 -5.71 -16.85
N LEU A 3 -13.70 -4.69 -16.94
CA LEU A 3 -14.14 -4.17 -18.24
C LEU A 3 -12.94 -3.64 -19.05
N PRO A 4 -13.07 -3.49 -20.38
CA PRO A 4 -12.07 -2.77 -21.17
C PRO A 4 -11.79 -1.40 -20.55
N ASN A 5 -10.51 -1.07 -20.34
CA ASN A 5 -10.03 0.13 -19.63
C ASN A 5 -10.41 0.25 -18.14
N GLY A 6 -10.97 -0.81 -17.54
CA GLY A 6 -11.23 -0.88 -16.11
C GLY A 6 -9.93 -0.78 -15.31
N LYS A 7 -9.97 0.04 -14.26
CA LYS A 7 -8.83 0.25 -13.35
C LYS A 7 -9.13 -0.36 -12.00
N LEU A 8 -8.13 -1.00 -11.41
CA LEU A 8 -8.16 -1.46 -10.04
C LEU A 8 -7.46 -0.41 -9.18
N VAL A 9 -8.16 0.12 -8.18
CA VAL A 9 -7.58 1.05 -7.19
C VAL A 9 -7.40 0.30 -5.88
N VAL A 10 -6.17 0.24 -5.39
CA VAL A 10 -5.80 -0.43 -4.14
C VAL A 10 -5.23 0.60 -3.18
N ILE A 11 -5.75 0.62 -1.95
CA ILE A 11 -5.15 1.37 -0.84
C ILE A 11 -4.45 0.36 0.05
N PHE A 12 -3.17 0.59 0.31
CA PHE A 12 -2.31 -0.33 1.03
C PHE A 12 -1.46 0.42 2.05
N SER A 13 -1.24 -0.14 3.24
CA SER A 13 -0.30 0.42 4.21
C SER A 13 0.90 -0.50 4.40
N ASN A 14 2.07 0.11 4.60
CA ASN A 14 3.31 -0.62 4.88
C ASN A 14 3.38 -1.16 6.33
N LEU A 15 2.27 -1.17 7.07
CA LEU A 15 2.21 -1.57 8.47
C LEU A 15 2.77 -2.98 8.71
N ALA A 16 2.42 -3.93 7.84
CA ALA A 16 2.92 -5.31 7.95
C ALA A 16 4.44 -5.43 7.79
N GLN A 17 5.07 -4.49 7.05
CA GLN A 17 6.53 -4.42 6.95
C GLN A 17 7.14 -3.80 8.21
N ILE A 18 6.51 -2.75 8.75
CA ILE A 18 6.97 -2.07 9.98
C ILE A 18 6.90 -3.01 11.19
N THR A 19 5.83 -3.80 11.30
CA THR A 19 5.66 -4.80 12.37
C THR A 19 6.44 -6.09 12.12
N LYS A 20 7.20 -6.18 11.02
CA LYS A 20 7.95 -7.37 10.59
C LYS A 20 7.08 -8.62 10.40
N ALA A 21 5.77 -8.46 10.26
CA ALA A 21 4.85 -9.55 9.93
C ALA A 21 5.08 -10.06 8.50
N THR A 22 5.56 -9.19 7.60
CA THR A 22 5.88 -9.54 6.22
C THR A 22 7.19 -8.87 5.80
N THR A 23 8.06 -9.59 5.09
CA THR A 23 9.33 -9.04 4.60
C THR A 23 9.22 -8.43 3.20
N SER A 24 8.30 -8.90 2.36
CA SER A 24 8.14 -8.45 0.98
C SER A 24 6.84 -7.69 0.75
N HIS A 25 6.89 -6.63 -0.07
CA HIS A 25 5.69 -5.90 -0.48
C HIS A 25 4.94 -6.67 -1.60
N PRO A 26 3.69 -7.13 -1.36
CA PRO A 26 3.01 -8.03 -2.29
C PRO A 26 2.69 -7.36 -3.64
N ILE A 27 2.31 -6.08 -3.63
CA ILE A 27 1.98 -5.34 -4.86
C ILE A 27 3.23 -5.14 -5.74
N GLU A 28 4.35 -4.72 -5.16
CA GLU A 28 5.62 -4.56 -5.88
C GLU A 28 6.10 -5.90 -6.45
N LYS A 29 5.91 -7.01 -5.72
CA LYS A 29 6.26 -8.35 -6.19
C LYS A 29 5.46 -8.77 -7.44
N GLU A 30 4.14 -8.54 -7.45
CA GLU A 30 3.30 -8.81 -8.63
C GLU A 30 3.76 -7.97 -9.83
N LEU A 31 4.00 -6.67 -9.62
CA LEU A 31 4.43 -5.75 -10.69
C LEU A 31 5.80 -6.13 -11.26
N ALA A 32 6.77 -6.48 -10.39
CA ALA A 32 8.11 -6.90 -10.80
C ALA A 32 8.10 -8.24 -11.56
N SER A 33 7.17 -9.14 -11.21
CA SER A 33 6.99 -10.40 -11.93
C SER A 33 6.36 -10.25 -13.32
N GLY A 34 5.90 -9.05 -13.70
CA GLY A 34 5.20 -8.82 -14.96
C GLY A 34 3.86 -9.55 -15.02
N GLY A 35 3.18 -9.66 -13.86
CA GLY A 35 1.97 -10.46 -13.70
C GLY A 35 0.73 -9.88 -14.39
N ARG A 36 -0.41 -10.00 -13.70
CA ARG A 36 -1.74 -9.71 -14.28
C ARG A 36 -2.02 -8.21 -14.45
N PHE A 37 -1.24 -7.37 -13.80
CA PHE A 37 -1.48 -5.94 -13.72
C PHE A 37 -0.24 -5.13 -14.07
N GLN A 38 -0.47 -3.98 -14.70
CA GLN A 38 0.51 -2.94 -14.95
C GLN A 38 0.24 -1.74 -14.05
N LEU A 39 1.32 -1.11 -13.59
CA LEU A 39 1.22 0.13 -12.82
C LEU A 39 0.78 1.28 -13.72
N GLU A 40 -0.28 1.96 -13.33
CA GLU A 40 -0.68 3.23 -13.96
C GLU A 40 -0.27 4.42 -13.11
N LYS A 41 -0.53 4.38 -11.80
CA LYS A 41 -0.19 5.47 -10.88
C LYS A 41 0.06 4.92 -9.48
N CYS A 42 1.10 5.40 -8.81
CA CYS A 42 1.34 5.15 -7.39
C CYS A 42 1.46 6.50 -6.67
N LEU A 43 0.72 6.67 -5.58
CA LEU A 43 0.83 7.81 -4.67
C LEU A 43 1.15 7.29 -3.28
N LYS A 44 2.06 7.95 -2.57
CA LYS A 44 2.41 7.60 -1.18
C LYS A 44 2.20 8.82 -0.29
N ARG A 45 1.65 8.60 0.91
CA ARG A 45 1.52 9.61 1.95
C ARG A 45 1.84 9.05 3.31
N ASP A 46 2.51 9.86 4.12
CA ASP A 46 2.75 9.54 5.52
C ASP A 46 1.44 9.65 6.31
N VAL A 47 1.23 8.73 7.25
CA VAL A 47 0.09 8.76 8.16
C VAL A 47 0.25 9.91 9.15
N LYS A 48 -0.85 10.54 9.54
CA LYS A 48 -0.82 11.57 10.59
C LYS A 48 -0.38 10.94 11.91
N LYS A 49 0.44 11.68 12.65
CA LYS A 49 0.86 11.32 14.00
C LYS A 49 -0.35 10.94 14.87
N ALA A 50 -0.14 9.96 15.75
CA ALA A 50 -1.15 9.58 16.71
C ALA A 50 -1.46 10.77 17.66
N SER A 51 -2.68 10.83 18.18
CA SER A 51 -3.02 11.84 19.19
C SER A 51 -2.35 11.49 20.52
N ASP A 52 -1.73 12.50 21.13
CA ASP A 52 -1.08 12.42 22.44
C ASP A 52 -2.05 12.04 23.57
N LYS A 53 -3.37 12.16 23.34
CA LYS A 53 -4.41 11.82 24.33
C LYS A 53 -4.78 10.33 24.38
N THR A 54 -4.16 9.49 23.54
CA THR A 54 -4.53 8.07 23.45
C THR A 54 -3.54 7.17 24.21
N LYS A 55 -4.05 6.24 25.03
CA LYS A 55 -3.23 5.26 25.78
C LYS A 55 -2.73 4.08 24.92
N ARG A 56 -3.04 4.06 23.61
CA ARG A 56 -2.63 2.98 22.70
C ARG A 56 -1.22 3.27 22.21
N ASP A 57 -0.30 2.34 22.45
CA ASP A 57 1.04 2.40 21.88
C ASP A 57 0.96 2.31 20.35
N GLN A 58 1.15 3.45 19.70
CA GLN A 58 1.05 3.66 18.27
C GLN A 58 2.38 4.22 17.72
N HIS A 59 3.51 3.90 18.36
CA HIS A 59 4.83 4.39 17.94
C HIS A 59 5.14 4.14 16.45
N TRP A 60 4.56 3.10 15.86
CA TRP A 60 4.71 2.74 14.45
C TRP A 60 3.98 3.69 13.48
N ARG A 61 3.01 4.51 13.94
CA ARG A 61 2.28 5.45 13.07
C ARG A 61 3.16 6.55 12.48
N ASP A 62 4.21 6.95 13.19
CA ASP A 62 5.16 7.94 12.68
C ASP A 62 5.98 7.41 11.49
N SER A 63 6.08 6.07 11.35
CA SER A 63 6.75 5.40 10.22
C SER A 63 5.77 4.81 9.19
N GLU A 64 4.47 4.83 9.49
CA GLU A 64 3.43 4.27 8.63
C GLU A 64 3.19 5.16 7.40
N LYS A 65 3.18 4.52 6.25
CA LYS A 65 2.90 5.12 4.95
C LYS A 65 1.71 4.39 4.33
N VAL A 66 0.78 5.18 3.82
CA VAL A 66 -0.35 4.70 3.03
C VAL A 66 -0.05 4.99 1.57
N GLU A 67 -0.30 3.98 0.75
CA GLU A 67 -0.04 3.97 -0.66
C GLU A 67 -1.35 3.75 -1.42
N LEU A 68 -1.55 4.54 -2.47
CA LEU A 68 -2.65 4.38 -3.41
C LEU A 68 -2.08 3.93 -4.75
N TRP A 69 -2.52 2.75 -5.19
CA TRP A 69 -2.08 2.09 -6.40
C TRP A 69 -3.24 2.05 -7.40
N VAL A 70 -3.06 2.67 -8.56
CA VAL A 70 -3.96 2.52 -9.71
C VAL A 70 -3.30 1.55 -10.68
N LEU A 71 -3.98 0.45 -10.93
CA LEU A 71 -3.51 -0.68 -11.72
C LEU A 71 -4.44 -0.90 -12.90
N ARG A 72 -3.86 -1.25 -14.05
CA ARG A 72 -4.60 -1.68 -15.24
C ARG A 72 -4.35 -3.15 -15.47
N HIS A 73 -5.37 -3.86 -15.95
CA HIS A 73 -5.18 -5.22 -16.42
C HIS A 73 -4.25 -5.21 -17.65
N SER A 74 -3.23 -6.06 -17.64
CA SER A 74 -2.30 -6.25 -18.77
C SER A 74 -3.00 -6.80 -20.02
#